data_AF-A0A660MTM4-F1
#
_entry.id   AF-A0A660MTM4-F1
#
_cell.length_a   1.000
_cell.length_b   1.000
_cell.length_c   1.000
_cell.angle_alpha   90.00
_cell.angle_beta   90.00
_cell.angle_gamma   90.00
#
_symmetry.space_group_name_H-M   'P 1'
#
loop_
_entity.id
_entity.type
_entity.pdbx_description
1 polymer ?
#
loop_
_entity_poly.entity_id
_entity_poly.type
_entity_poly.pdbx_seq_one_letter_code
_entity_poly.pdbx_strand_id
1 'polypeptide(L)'
;MFKNFFKKSQKTSVAGEEITEKKTTTLGKFLLFCMFVAILVSAQWTLEIINKIPKEPDTIPNCIKNILYKFEADDKENEKYSYNYGEYGRNDCDLSSENPKFNFEKEYGELSGAYENLNNITEEISNLESKKYRLEKEKGNSREDYNTSLTEKIAGENSGLYDKNKIQEEIKNSKAEVEQIDKKLKDLETEKNKIISENKAKISELKAVYEKAQSDYEHSYLMYKLYISLLSFIFSISVFLVLYKLYVNKKSKNSPYTIIFSVATFAYGLMLLEVTLLFISYITPGTIKQLIYEFFVNFKPIMYLVQFLWPILIVSIFGFLIYKIQKRIYSKENILKRFVSDKKCPNCGNSVDTTKPFCPLCSHEILVKCHNCQNLTTKGMPYCSNCGKKLKREEN
;
A
#
# COMPACT_ATOMS: atom_id res chain seq x y z
N MET A 1 34.91 -1.87 -32.12
CA MET A 1 33.86 -2.20 -33.13
C MET A 1 32.65 -1.24 -33.04
N PHE A 2 32.90 0.08 -32.87
CA PHE A 2 31.88 1.13 -32.69
C PHE A 2 32.18 2.30 -33.63
N LYS A 3 31.73 2.26 -34.90
CA LYS A 3 31.91 3.42 -35.80
C LYS A 3 30.80 3.70 -36.81
N ASN A 4 29.65 3.04 -36.73
CA ASN A 4 28.54 3.26 -37.69
C ASN A 4 27.22 3.79 -37.06
N PHE A 5 27.29 4.43 -35.89
CA PHE A 5 26.10 4.90 -35.14
C PHE A 5 25.42 6.17 -35.69
N PHE A 6 25.97 6.83 -36.72
CA PHE A 6 25.46 8.14 -37.19
C PHE A 6 25.25 8.24 -38.71
N LYS A 7 24.85 7.16 -39.39
CA LYS A 7 24.37 7.31 -40.76
C LYS A 7 22.90 7.74 -40.75
N LYS A 8 22.69 9.06 -40.75
CA LYS A 8 21.36 9.69 -40.91
C LYS A 8 20.82 9.29 -42.28
N SER A 9 19.85 8.37 -42.33
CA SER A 9 19.21 7.99 -43.59
C SER A 9 18.33 9.15 -44.05
N GLN A 10 18.81 9.87 -45.04
CA GLN A 10 18.04 10.83 -45.80
C GLN A 10 17.13 10.01 -46.73
N LYS A 11 15.81 10.01 -46.50
CA LYS A 11 14.85 9.55 -47.51
C LYS A 11 13.57 10.38 -47.50
N THR A 12 13.24 10.76 -48.73
CA THR A 12 12.13 11.51 -49.32
C THR A 12 10.75 11.08 -48.83
N SER A 13 9.94 12.05 -48.37
CA SER A 13 8.50 11.88 -48.16
C SER A 13 7.76 11.90 -49.49
N VAL A 14 6.94 10.88 -49.72
CA VAL A 14 5.99 10.80 -50.83
C VAL A 14 4.93 11.90 -50.67
N ALA A 15 4.57 12.56 -51.77
CA ALA A 15 3.57 13.62 -51.79
C ALA A 15 2.16 13.03 -51.58
N GLY A 16 1.45 13.49 -50.55
CA GLY A 16 0.04 13.14 -50.32
C GLY A 16 -0.35 12.72 -48.90
N GLU A 17 0.59 12.49 -47.98
CA GLU A 17 0.23 12.16 -46.58
C GLU A 17 -0.09 13.42 -45.76
N GLU A 18 -1.35 13.56 -45.35
CA GLU A 18 -1.82 14.65 -44.50
C GLU A 18 -1.14 14.63 -43.12
N ILE A 19 -0.56 15.76 -42.71
CA ILE A 19 0.17 15.88 -41.42
C ILE A 19 -0.79 15.92 -40.21
N THR A 20 -2.10 15.98 -40.44
CA THR A 20 -3.16 15.76 -39.44
C THR A 20 -3.06 14.37 -38.81
N GLU A 21 -2.49 13.39 -39.52
CA GLU A 21 -2.39 11.99 -39.07
C GLU A 21 -1.34 11.75 -37.96
N LYS A 22 -0.42 12.71 -37.72
CA LYS A 22 0.60 12.59 -36.65
C LYS A 22 0.12 13.03 -35.27
N LYS A 23 -1.05 13.67 -35.15
CA LYS A 23 -1.65 13.99 -33.85
C LYS A 23 -2.60 12.85 -33.48
N THR A 24 -2.30 12.15 -32.39
CA THR A 24 -3.21 11.16 -31.81
C THR A 24 -4.59 11.80 -31.60
N THR A 25 -5.61 11.26 -32.26
CA THR A 25 -7.00 11.71 -32.16
C THR A 25 -7.48 11.66 -30.70
N THR A 26 -8.51 12.41 -30.34
CA THR A 26 -9.12 12.34 -29.00
C THR A 26 -9.53 10.92 -28.63
N LEU A 27 -10.10 10.18 -29.59
CA LEU A 27 -10.38 8.75 -29.47
C LEU A 27 -9.10 7.92 -29.25
N GLY A 28 -8.02 8.21 -29.99
CA GLY A 28 -6.74 7.52 -29.82
C GLY A 28 -6.11 7.76 -28.44
N LYS A 29 -6.27 8.95 -27.86
CA LYS A 29 -5.81 9.24 -26.48
C LYS A 29 -6.62 8.46 -25.45
N PHE A 30 -7.94 8.37 -25.63
CA PHE A 30 -8.81 7.56 -24.78
C PHE A 30 -8.43 6.07 -24.84
N LEU A 31 -8.24 5.52 -26.04
CA LEU A 31 -7.81 4.13 -26.21
C LEU A 31 -6.42 3.85 -25.61
N LEU A 32 -5.48 4.79 -25.72
CA LEU A 32 -4.17 4.66 -25.05
C LEU A 32 -4.29 4.69 -23.53
N PHE A 33 -5.21 5.48 -22.98
CA PHE A 33 -5.50 5.48 -21.55
C PHE A 33 -6.12 4.14 -21.11
N CYS A 34 -7.11 3.62 -21.85
CA CYS A 34 -7.67 2.29 -21.58
C CYS A 34 -6.59 1.21 -21.65
N MET A 35 -5.68 1.26 -22.63
CA MET A 35 -4.55 0.35 -22.74
C MET A 35 -3.60 0.46 -21.54
N PHE A 36 -3.30 1.67 -21.08
CA PHE A 36 -2.50 1.89 -19.87
C PHE A 36 -3.14 1.24 -18.64
N VAL A 37 -4.44 1.47 -18.42
CA VAL A 37 -5.19 0.86 -17.30
C VAL A 37 -5.23 -0.66 -17.43
N ALA A 38 -5.50 -1.19 -18.62
CA ALA A 38 -5.54 -2.64 -18.86
C ALA A 38 -4.18 -3.32 -18.59
N ILE A 39 -3.07 -2.68 -18.99
CA ILE A 39 -1.72 -3.16 -18.68
C ILE A 39 -1.49 -3.19 -17.17
N LEU A 40 -1.92 -2.16 -16.44
CA LEU A 40 -1.77 -2.13 -14.99
C LEU A 40 -2.57 -3.24 -14.30
N VAL A 41 -3.85 -3.41 -14.66
CA VAL A 41 -4.71 -4.46 -14.09
C VAL A 41 -4.14 -5.85 -14.40
N SER A 42 -3.73 -6.10 -15.64
CA SER A 42 -3.15 -7.38 -16.04
C SER A 42 -1.83 -7.68 -15.31
N ALA A 43 -1.01 -6.66 -15.08
CA ALA A 43 0.23 -6.82 -14.31
C ALA A 43 -0.05 -7.15 -12.84
N GLN A 44 -1.04 -6.51 -12.19
CA GLN A 44 -1.46 -6.86 -10.83
C GLN A 44 -1.96 -8.30 -10.73
N TRP A 45 -2.80 -8.74 -11.67
CA TRP A 45 -3.23 -10.14 -11.76
C TRP A 45 -2.06 -11.12 -11.90
N THR A 46 -1.04 -10.74 -12.67
CA THR A 46 0.16 -11.57 -12.84
C THR A 46 0.94 -11.68 -11.53
N LEU A 47 1.04 -10.60 -10.75
CA LEU A 47 1.67 -10.63 -9.42
C LEU A 47 0.87 -11.53 -8.45
N GLU A 48 -0.46 -11.49 -8.48
CA GLU A 48 -1.29 -12.40 -7.67
C GLU A 48 -1.06 -13.87 -8.02
N ILE A 49 -0.86 -14.20 -9.30
CA ILE A 49 -0.54 -15.57 -9.73
C ILE A 49 0.85 -15.96 -9.24
N ILE A 50 1.84 -15.08 -9.34
CA ILE A 50 3.21 -15.34 -8.85
C ILE A 50 3.21 -15.60 -7.34
N ASN A 51 2.39 -14.87 -6.59
CA ASN A 51 2.24 -15.06 -5.14
C ASN A 51 1.71 -16.46 -4.76
N LYS A 52 1.02 -17.16 -5.67
CA LYS A 52 0.48 -18.51 -5.43
C LYS A 52 1.42 -19.65 -5.80
N ILE A 53 2.59 -19.35 -6.37
CA ILE A 53 3.54 -20.38 -6.84
C ILE A 53 4.20 -21.13 -5.67
N PRO A 54 4.90 -20.46 -4.74
CA PRO A 54 5.39 -21.11 -3.54
C PRO A 54 4.24 -21.38 -2.56
N LYS A 55 4.29 -22.51 -1.84
CA LYS A 55 3.39 -22.76 -0.71
C LYS A 55 3.74 -21.78 0.42
N GLU A 56 2.74 -21.07 0.94
CA GLU A 56 2.88 -20.25 2.14
C GLU A 56 3.28 -21.14 3.33
N PRO A 57 4.19 -20.70 4.23
CA PRO A 57 4.47 -21.44 5.45
C PRO A 57 3.21 -21.59 6.30
N ASP A 58 3.01 -22.77 6.88
CA ASP A 58 1.88 -23.05 7.73
C ASP A 58 2.01 -22.22 9.04
N THR A 59 0.89 -21.69 9.52
CA THR A 59 0.87 -20.84 10.71
C THR A 59 0.82 -21.70 11.99
N ILE A 60 1.34 -21.15 13.09
CA ILE A 60 1.23 -21.83 14.38
C ILE A 60 -0.25 -21.89 14.80
N PRO A 61 -0.78 -23.07 15.21
CA PRO A 61 -2.18 -23.23 15.54
C PRO A 61 -2.65 -22.34 16.67
N ASN A 62 -3.85 -21.79 16.53
CA ASN A 62 -4.44 -20.91 17.55
C ASN A 62 -4.73 -21.63 18.86
N CYS A 63 -5.00 -22.94 18.86
CA CYS A 63 -5.22 -23.66 20.11
C CYS A 63 -3.98 -23.74 21.01
N ILE A 64 -2.78 -23.79 20.44
CA ILE A 64 -1.54 -23.71 21.23
C ILE A 64 -1.42 -22.34 21.90
N LYS A 65 -1.70 -21.27 21.15
CA LYS A 65 -1.71 -19.89 21.69
C LYS A 65 -2.74 -19.74 22.81
N ASN A 66 -3.94 -20.29 22.62
CA ASN A 66 -5.00 -20.24 23.62
C ASN A 66 -4.63 -20.98 24.90
N ILE A 67 -3.93 -22.13 24.80
CA ILE A 67 -3.42 -22.83 25.98
C ILE A 67 -2.41 -21.94 26.71
N LEU A 68 -1.37 -21.44 26.02
CA LEU A 68 -0.36 -20.58 26.65
C LEU A 68 -0.98 -19.35 27.34
N TYR A 69 -1.83 -18.61 26.62
CA TYR A 69 -2.52 -17.44 27.16
C TYR A 69 -3.34 -17.77 28.41
N LYS A 70 -4.06 -18.89 28.38
CA LYS A 70 -4.96 -19.28 29.46
C LYS A 70 -4.21 -19.65 30.75
N PHE A 71 -3.02 -20.24 30.63
CA PHE A 71 -2.16 -20.57 31.77
C PHE A 71 -1.27 -19.40 32.23
N GLU A 72 -0.97 -18.43 31.36
CA GLU A 72 -0.12 -17.26 31.66
C GLU A 72 -0.91 -15.97 31.95
N ALA A 73 -2.24 -16.00 32.01
CA ALA A 73 -3.09 -14.81 32.18
C ALA A 73 -2.82 -13.97 33.46
N ASP A 74 -2.09 -14.50 34.45
CA ASP A 74 -1.67 -13.77 35.66
C ASP A 74 -0.32 -13.05 35.53
N ASP A 75 0.45 -13.31 34.46
CA ASP A 75 1.77 -12.69 34.24
C ASP A 75 1.65 -11.41 33.41
N LYS A 76 2.28 -10.32 33.85
CA LYS A 76 2.24 -9.00 33.19
C LYS A 76 2.94 -8.95 31.82
N GLU A 77 3.50 -10.06 31.36
CA GLU A 77 4.20 -10.21 30.06
C GLU A 77 3.24 -10.43 28.86
N ASN A 78 1.93 -10.39 29.10
CA ASN A 78 0.85 -10.74 28.16
C ASN A 78 0.73 -9.88 26.87
N GLU A 79 1.49 -8.80 26.70
CA GLU A 79 1.47 -8.03 25.45
C GLU A 79 2.15 -8.76 24.27
N LYS A 80 3.07 -9.70 24.53
CA LYS A 80 3.83 -10.39 23.47
C LYS A 80 2.98 -11.37 22.65
N TYR A 81 1.96 -11.97 23.26
CA TYR A 81 1.12 -13.00 22.64
C TYR A 81 -0.20 -12.46 22.04
N SER A 82 -0.42 -11.14 22.16
CA SER A 82 -1.64 -10.43 21.73
C SER A 82 -1.59 -9.92 20.28
N TYR A 83 -0.49 -10.12 19.55
CA TYR A 83 -0.40 -9.66 18.16
C TYR A 83 -1.28 -10.49 17.21
N ASN A 84 -2.42 -9.90 16.91
CA ASN A 84 -3.49 -10.37 16.05
C ASN A 84 -3.07 -10.23 14.57
N TYR A 85 -2.81 -11.35 13.90
CA TYR A 85 -2.86 -11.44 12.45
C TYR A 85 -3.82 -12.56 12.08
N GLY A 86 -4.99 -12.20 11.54
CA GLY A 86 -5.82 -13.10 10.74
C GLY A 86 -6.98 -13.78 11.47
N GLU A 87 -8.06 -13.04 11.63
CA GLU A 87 -9.43 -13.52 11.60
C GLU A 87 -9.67 -14.34 10.32
N TYR A 88 -10.09 -15.60 10.44
CA TYR A 88 -11.14 -16.30 9.66
C TYR A 88 -11.16 -17.77 10.12
N GLY A 89 -12.32 -18.20 10.62
CA GLY A 89 -12.52 -19.48 11.27
C GLY A 89 -12.11 -20.70 10.42
N ARG A 90 -11.20 -21.49 10.99
CA ARG A 90 -11.27 -22.94 11.05
C ARG A 90 -10.59 -23.38 12.34
N ASN A 91 -11.25 -24.26 13.09
CA ASN A 91 -10.66 -24.96 14.24
C ASN A 91 -9.67 -26.03 13.75
N ASP A 92 -8.74 -25.69 12.85
CA ASP A 92 -7.66 -26.62 12.47
C ASP A 92 -6.55 -26.49 13.52
N CYS A 93 -6.66 -27.33 14.54
CA CYS A 93 -5.55 -27.62 15.45
C CYS A 93 -4.57 -28.57 14.77
N ASP A 94 -3.96 -28.14 13.67
CA ASP A 94 -2.92 -28.91 13.00
C ASP A 94 -1.64 -28.83 13.81
N LEU A 95 -1.45 -29.79 14.71
CA LEU A 95 -0.37 -29.78 15.70
C LEU A 95 1.02 -29.97 15.08
N SER A 96 1.12 -30.27 13.80
CA SER A 96 2.40 -30.42 13.11
C SER A 96 2.41 -29.78 11.73
N SER A 97 3.58 -29.32 11.32
CA SER A 97 3.87 -28.84 9.96
C SER A 97 5.29 -29.22 9.57
N GLU A 98 5.49 -29.38 8.26
CA GLU A 98 6.82 -29.57 7.66
C GLU A 98 7.48 -28.23 7.28
N ASN A 99 6.70 -27.16 7.10
CA ASN A 99 7.19 -25.85 6.69
C ASN A 99 6.37 -24.72 7.34
N PRO A 100 6.84 -24.13 8.46
CA PRO A 100 8.05 -24.46 9.20
C PRO A 100 7.91 -25.77 9.99
N LYS A 101 9.04 -26.45 10.27
CA LYS A 101 9.00 -27.73 10.98
C LYS A 101 8.65 -27.54 12.46
N PHE A 102 7.43 -27.89 12.85
CA PHE A 102 7.01 -27.98 14.26
C PHE A 102 6.15 -29.23 14.51
N ASN A 103 6.13 -29.68 15.76
CA ASN A 103 5.21 -30.70 16.26
C ASN A 103 4.89 -30.36 17.73
N PHE A 104 3.61 -30.20 18.02
CA PHE A 104 3.03 -29.89 19.33
C PHE A 104 2.16 -31.04 19.87
N GLU A 105 2.11 -32.21 19.21
CA GLU A 105 1.22 -33.31 19.57
C GLU A 105 1.42 -33.79 21.00
N LYS A 106 2.69 -33.89 21.43
CA LYS A 106 3.05 -34.30 22.79
C LYS A 106 2.59 -33.26 23.81
N GLU A 107 3.02 -32.02 23.64
CA GLU A 107 2.75 -30.94 24.60
C GLU A 107 1.25 -30.61 24.67
N TYR A 108 0.55 -30.65 23.53
CA TYR A 108 -0.90 -30.48 23.47
C TYR A 108 -1.63 -31.63 24.16
N GLY A 109 -1.23 -32.89 23.91
CA GLY A 109 -1.82 -34.05 24.56
C GLY A 109 -1.71 -34.00 26.08
N GLU A 110 -0.56 -33.54 26.59
CA GLU A 110 -0.30 -33.42 28.03
C GLU A 110 -1.06 -32.30 28.74
N LEU A 111 -1.53 -31.29 28.00
CA LEU A 111 -2.13 -30.06 28.54
C LEU A 111 -3.62 -29.88 28.17
N SER A 112 -4.11 -30.56 27.13
CA SER A 112 -5.49 -30.40 26.63
C SER A 112 -6.56 -30.62 27.71
N GLY A 113 -6.45 -31.69 28.50
CA GLY A 113 -7.38 -31.96 29.60
C GLY A 113 -7.30 -30.91 30.73
N ALA A 114 -6.10 -30.44 31.07
CA ALA A 114 -5.92 -29.39 32.06
C ALA A 114 -6.48 -28.04 31.57
N TYR A 115 -6.34 -27.75 30.27
CA TYR A 115 -6.90 -26.58 29.61
C TYR A 115 -8.43 -26.58 29.61
N GLU A 116 -9.06 -27.71 29.28
CA GLU A 116 -10.52 -27.86 29.31
C GLU A 116 -11.07 -27.64 30.73
N ASN A 117 -10.43 -28.24 31.74
CA ASN A 117 -10.78 -28.02 33.14
C ASN A 117 -10.65 -26.55 33.54
N LEU A 118 -9.55 -25.87 33.14
CA LEU A 118 -9.35 -24.46 33.46
C LEU A 118 -10.41 -23.58 32.78
N ASN A 119 -10.82 -23.90 31.56
CA ASN A 119 -11.90 -23.21 30.86
C ASN A 119 -13.23 -23.36 31.60
N ASN A 120 -13.60 -24.58 31.98
CA ASN A 120 -14.82 -24.85 32.74
C ASN A 120 -14.85 -24.09 34.07
N ILE A 121 -13.73 -24.12 34.83
CA ILE A 121 -13.61 -23.37 36.09
C ILE A 121 -13.73 -21.86 35.86
N THR A 122 -13.10 -21.33 34.80
CA THR A 122 -13.18 -19.89 34.51
C THR A 122 -14.60 -19.47 34.13
N GLU A 123 -15.31 -20.29 33.37
CA GLU A 123 -16.70 -20.06 33.01
C GLU A 123 -17.61 -20.12 34.24
N GLU A 124 -17.39 -21.10 35.14
CA GLU A 124 -18.13 -21.20 36.39
C GLU A 124 -17.89 -19.99 37.30
N ILE A 125 -16.63 -19.53 37.44
CA ILE A 125 -16.29 -18.30 38.15
C ILE A 125 -17.06 -17.11 37.56
N SER A 126 -17.01 -16.91 36.24
CA SER A 126 -17.69 -15.79 35.59
C SER A 126 -19.22 -15.81 35.78
N ASN A 127 -19.82 -17.01 35.73
CA ASN A 127 -21.24 -17.20 35.98
C ASN A 127 -21.61 -16.89 37.45
N LEU A 128 -20.79 -17.33 38.40
CA LEU A 128 -20.98 -17.06 39.83
C LEU A 128 -20.79 -15.58 40.17
N GLU A 129 -19.78 -14.92 39.60
CA GLU A 129 -19.58 -13.47 39.73
C GLU A 129 -20.76 -12.68 39.19
N SER A 130 -21.26 -13.06 38.00
CA SER A 130 -22.45 -12.44 37.40
C SER A 130 -23.69 -12.64 38.27
N LYS A 131 -23.86 -13.82 38.87
CA LYS A 131 -24.94 -14.11 39.82
C LYS A 131 -24.80 -13.30 41.11
N LYS A 132 -23.59 -13.22 41.67
CA LYS A 132 -23.29 -12.41 42.86
C LYS A 132 -23.64 -10.94 42.63
N TYR A 133 -23.22 -10.38 41.50
CA TYR A 133 -23.51 -9.00 41.13
C TYR A 133 -25.03 -8.73 41.08
N ARG A 134 -25.81 -9.65 40.50
CA ARG A 134 -27.29 -9.54 40.47
C ARG A 134 -27.89 -9.56 41.89
N LEU A 135 -27.47 -10.51 42.73
CA LEU A 135 -27.96 -10.61 44.11
C LEU A 135 -27.59 -9.39 44.95
N GLU A 136 -26.39 -8.82 44.74
CA GLU A 136 -25.97 -7.60 45.42
C GLU A 136 -26.79 -6.38 44.99
N LYS A 137 -27.13 -6.29 43.70
CA LYS A 137 -28.01 -5.25 43.16
C LYS A 137 -29.44 -5.38 43.70
N GLU A 138 -30.00 -6.59 43.69
CA GLU A 138 -31.33 -6.88 44.24
C GLU A 138 -31.39 -6.54 45.73
N LYS A 139 -30.37 -6.95 46.50
CA LYS A 139 -30.22 -6.57 47.92
C LYS A 139 -30.15 -5.06 48.13
N GLY A 140 -29.50 -4.33 47.22
CA GLY A 140 -29.46 -2.86 47.22
C GLY A 140 -30.85 -2.26 47.09
N ASN A 141 -31.61 -2.70 46.09
CA ASN A 141 -32.99 -2.27 45.86
C ASN A 141 -33.90 -2.61 47.04
N SER A 142 -33.87 -3.85 47.54
CA SER A 142 -34.66 -4.26 48.72
C SER A 142 -34.35 -3.42 49.96
N ARG A 143 -33.10 -2.93 50.10
CA ARG A 143 -32.72 -2.04 51.19
C ARG A 143 -33.29 -0.63 51.03
N GLU A 144 -33.38 -0.13 49.80
CA GLU A 144 -34.06 1.14 49.48
C GLU A 144 -35.57 1.05 49.75
N ASP A 145 -36.20 -0.06 49.35
CA ASP A 145 -37.62 -0.32 49.63
C ASP A 145 -37.89 -0.43 51.14
N TYR A 146 -37.00 -1.09 51.88
CA TYR A 146 -37.07 -1.14 53.33
C TYR A 146 -36.98 0.25 53.96
N ASN A 147 -36.05 1.09 53.53
CA ASN A 147 -35.89 2.46 54.03
C ASN A 147 -37.10 3.34 53.70
N THR A 148 -37.68 3.17 52.51
CA THR A 148 -38.91 3.85 52.08
C THR A 148 -40.06 3.45 53.00
N SER A 149 -40.27 2.14 53.23
CA SER A 149 -41.32 1.65 54.14
C SER A 149 -41.14 2.12 55.59
N LEU A 150 -39.89 2.36 56.03
CA LEU A 150 -39.60 2.91 57.35
C LEU A 150 -39.98 4.40 57.41
N THR A 151 -39.69 5.14 56.35
CA THR A 151 -40.00 6.57 56.21
C THR A 151 -41.51 6.81 56.17
N GLU A 152 -42.25 6.01 55.40
CA GLU A 152 -43.73 6.05 55.36
C GLU A 152 -44.33 5.86 56.75
N LYS A 153 -43.81 4.89 57.52
CA LYS A 153 -44.24 4.65 58.91
C LYS A 153 -43.96 5.84 59.83
N ILE A 154 -42.85 6.55 59.64
CA ILE A 154 -42.50 7.75 60.41
C ILE A 154 -43.43 8.91 60.03
N ALA A 155 -43.80 9.02 58.75
CA ALA A 155 -44.70 10.04 58.23
C ALA A 155 -46.18 9.82 58.60
N GLY A 156 -46.53 8.65 59.15
CA GLY A 156 -47.92 8.31 59.48
C GLY A 156 -48.77 7.91 58.28
N GLU A 157 -48.16 7.71 57.10
CA GLU A 157 -48.83 7.20 55.90
C GLU A 157 -48.86 5.66 55.95
N ASN A 158 -50.07 5.09 55.96
CA ASN A 158 -50.30 3.63 55.93
C ASN A 158 -50.63 3.18 54.49
N SER A 159 -49.73 3.45 53.54
CA SER A 159 -49.89 3.04 52.13
C SER A 159 -49.84 1.51 51.96
N GLY A 160 -49.15 0.79 52.85
CA GLY A 160 -49.07 -0.68 52.84
C GLY A 160 -48.35 -1.27 51.63
N LEU A 161 -47.61 -0.45 50.86
CA LEU A 161 -47.01 -0.83 49.58
C LEU A 161 -45.89 -1.87 49.71
N TYR A 162 -45.22 -1.94 50.86
CA TYR A 162 -44.05 -2.80 51.09
C TYR A 162 -44.15 -3.58 52.41
N ASP A 163 -44.08 -4.91 52.34
CA ASP A 163 -44.05 -5.79 53.53
C ASP A 163 -42.64 -5.88 54.11
N LYS A 164 -42.44 -5.24 55.27
CA LYS A 164 -41.16 -5.19 55.98
C LYS A 164 -40.58 -6.55 56.33
N ASN A 165 -41.41 -7.50 56.72
CA ASN A 165 -40.94 -8.83 57.13
C ASN A 165 -40.44 -9.61 55.92
N LYS A 166 -41.17 -9.51 54.80
CA LYS A 166 -40.78 -10.12 53.53
C LYS A 166 -39.49 -9.54 52.99
N ILE A 167 -39.34 -8.20 53.01
CA ILE A 167 -38.12 -7.52 52.56
C ILE A 167 -36.92 -7.88 53.46
N GLN A 168 -37.12 -7.97 54.78
CA GLN A 168 -36.06 -8.37 55.71
C GLN A 168 -35.62 -9.82 55.49
N GLU A 169 -36.56 -10.71 55.15
CA GLU A 169 -36.27 -12.11 54.80
C GLU A 169 -35.52 -12.22 53.46
N GLU A 170 -35.91 -11.46 52.43
CA GLU A 170 -35.22 -11.37 51.14
C GLU A 170 -33.77 -10.89 51.31
N ILE A 171 -33.53 -9.82 52.07
CA ILE A 171 -32.17 -9.32 52.37
C ILE A 171 -31.33 -10.39 53.07
N LYS A 172 -31.91 -11.13 54.02
CA LYS A 172 -31.22 -12.19 54.76
C LYS A 172 -30.87 -13.37 53.86
N ASN A 173 -31.79 -13.79 52.99
CA ASN A 173 -31.59 -14.89 52.05
C ASN A 173 -30.53 -14.54 50.99
N SER A 174 -30.63 -13.36 50.38
CA SER A 174 -29.64 -12.89 49.42
C SER A 174 -28.25 -12.74 50.04
N LYS A 175 -28.15 -12.34 51.32
CA LYS A 175 -26.87 -12.29 52.04
C LYS A 175 -26.28 -13.69 52.23
N ALA A 176 -27.08 -14.66 52.67
CA ALA A 176 -26.63 -16.03 52.85
C ALA A 176 -26.19 -16.67 51.51
N GLU A 177 -26.88 -16.37 50.41
CA GLU A 177 -26.52 -16.87 49.08
C GLU A 177 -25.23 -16.23 48.55
N VAL A 178 -25.03 -14.93 48.75
CA VAL A 178 -23.74 -14.25 48.43
C VAL A 178 -22.58 -14.86 49.22
N GLU A 179 -22.75 -15.12 50.52
CA GLU A 179 -21.72 -15.78 51.33
C GLU A 179 -21.39 -17.21 50.85
N GLN A 180 -22.38 -17.94 50.33
CA GLN A 180 -22.14 -19.25 49.71
C GLN A 180 -21.40 -19.13 48.37
N ILE A 181 -21.76 -18.14 47.55
CA ILE A 181 -21.08 -17.87 46.28
C ILE A 181 -19.61 -17.47 46.54
N ASP A 182 -19.35 -16.62 47.53
CA ASP A 182 -17.99 -16.20 47.88
C ASP A 182 -17.11 -17.38 48.31
N LYS A 183 -17.66 -18.34 49.07
CA LYS A 183 -16.94 -19.57 49.42
C LYS A 183 -16.61 -20.39 48.17
N LYS A 184 -17.60 -20.61 47.29
CA LYS A 184 -17.40 -21.35 46.04
C LYS A 184 -16.37 -20.68 45.12
N LEU A 185 -16.43 -19.36 44.98
CA LEU A 185 -15.46 -18.60 44.20
C LEU A 185 -14.04 -18.81 44.74
N LYS A 186 -13.86 -18.73 46.06
CA LYS A 186 -12.56 -18.98 46.69
C LYS A 186 -12.05 -20.40 46.48
N ASP A 187 -12.95 -21.39 46.56
CA ASP A 187 -12.60 -22.79 46.32
C ASP A 187 -12.19 -23.02 44.85
N LEU A 188 -12.96 -22.48 43.90
CA LEU A 188 -12.67 -22.53 42.46
C LEU A 188 -11.38 -21.78 42.09
N GLU A 189 -11.11 -20.62 42.70
CA GLU A 189 -9.85 -19.89 42.53
C GLU A 189 -8.66 -20.72 43.05
N THR A 190 -8.83 -21.40 44.18
CA THR A 190 -7.80 -22.29 44.73
C THR A 190 -7.54 -23.48 43.81
N GLU A 191 -8.60 -24.08 43.26
CA GLU A 191 -8.50 -25.18 42.30
C GLU A 191 -7.84 -24.73 40.98
N LYS A 192 -8.24 -23.57 40.44
CA LYS A 192 -7.61 -22.94 39.28
C LYS A 192 -6.10 -22.76 39.51
N ASN A 193 -5.71 -22.16 40.62
CA ASN A 193 -4.30 -21.91 40.94
C ASN A 193 -3.50 -23.20 41.12
N LYS A 194 -4.13 -24.24 41.68
CA LYS A 194 -3.55 -25.57 41.79
C LYS A 194 -3.25 -26.15 40.40
N ILE A 195 -4.23 -26.16 39.48
CA ILE A 195 -4.06 -26.67 38.12
C ILE A 195 -2.94 -25.92 37.38
N ILE A 196 -2.88 -24.59 37.50
CA ILE A 196 -1.79 -23.79 36.92
C ILE A 196 -0.44 -24.19 37.50
N SER A 197 -0.34 -24.33 38.83
CA SER A 197 0.93 -24.69 39.48
C SER A 197 1.43 -26.09 39.12
N GLU A 198 0.53 -27.07 39.03
CA GLU A 198 0.86 -28.47 38.70
C GLU A 198 1.35 -28.63 37.25
N ASN A 199 0.87 -27.77 36.33
CA ASN A 199 1.23 -27.82 34.92
C ASN A 199 2.33 -26.80 34.54
N LYS A 200 2.87 -26.05 35.50
CA LYS A 200 3.85 -24.99 35.24
C LYS A 200 5.07 -25.45 34.43
N ALA A 201 5.62 -26.62 34.75
CA ALA A 201 6.79 -27.17 34.04
C ALA A 201 6.46 -27.50 32.56
N LYS A 202 5.29 -28.12 32.33
CA LYS A 202 4.80 -28.46 30.98
C LYS A 202 4.50 -27.21 30.15
N ILE A 203 3.93 -26.18 30.78
CA ILE A 203 3.71 -24.88 30.12
C ILE A 203 5.03 -24.22 29.74
N SER A 204 6.05 -24.30 30.59
CA SER A 204 7.39 -23.81 30.25
C SER A 204 8.02 -24.57 29.08
N GLU A 205 7.81 -25.88 28.98
CA GLU A 205 8.25 -26.70 27.84
C GLU A 205 7.50 -26.28 26.57
N LEU A 206 6.17 -26.19 26.62
CA LEU A 206 5.35 -25.72 25.51
C LEU A 206 5.76 -24.32 25.04
N LYS A 207 6.05 -23.39 25.96
CA LYS A 207 6.52 -22.04 25.66
C LYS A 207 7.84 -22.07 24.89
N ALA A 208 8.81 -22.88 25.30
CA ALA A 208 10.09 -23.01 24.61
C ALA A 208 9.92 -23.57 23.19
N VAL A 209 9.05 -24.57 23.01
CA VAL A 209 8.72 -25.13 21.68
C VAL A 209 8.00 -24.08 20.83
N TYR A 210 7.06 -23.33 21.40
CA TYR A 210 6.34 -22.25 20.73
C TYR A 210 7.27 -21.13 20.27
N GLU A 211 8.17 -20.64 21.14
CA GLU A 211 9.11 -19.57 20.77
C GLU A 211 10.07 -20.01 19.66
N LYS A 212 10.50 -21.27 19.68
CA LYS A 212 11.29 -21.84 18.59
C LYS A 212 10.49 -21.91 17.29
N ALA A 213 9.28 -22.47 17.33
CA ALA A 213 8.40 -22.54 16.18
C ALA A 213 8.06 -21.15 15.60
N GLN A 214 7.88 -20.15 16.47
CA GLN A 214 7.64 -18.76 16.08
C GLN A 214 8.85 -18.17 15.36
N SER A 215 10.05 -18.39 15.87
CA SER A 215 11.28 -17.96 15.21
C SER A 215 11.47 -18.65 13.84
N ASP A 216 11.22 -19.96 13.76
CA ASP A 216 11.32 -20.74 12.52
C ASP A 216 10.25 -20.29 11.49
N TYR A 217 9.04 -19.96 11.95
CA TYR A 217 7.99 -19.37 11.12
C TYR A 217 8.40 -18.02 10.56
N GLU A 218 8.89 -17.10 11.40
CA GLU A 218 9.32 -15.77 10.97
C GLU A 218 10.42 -15.86 9.91
N HIS A 219 11.42 -16.72 10.13
CA HIS A 219 12.48 -16.97 9.17
C HIS A 219 11.93 -17.54 7.84
N SER A 220 11.09 -18.57 7.92
CA SER A 220 10.50 -19.21 6.73
C SER A 220 9.60 -18.26 5.94
N TYR A 221 8.84 -17.41 6.63
CA TYR A 221 7.98 -16.39 6.04
C TYR A 221 8.78 -15.27 5.36
N LEU A 222 9.89 -14.83 5.95
CA LEU A 222 10.81 -13.90 5.30
C LEU A 222 11.40 -14.50 4.02
N MET A 223 11.83 -15.77 4.08
CA MET A 223 12.37 -16.47 2.91
C MET A 223 11.33 -16.67 1.81
N TYR A 224 10.11 -17.04 2.17
CA TYR A 224 8.96 -17.12 1.27
C TYR A 224 8.71 -15.79 0.55
N LYS A 225 8.65 -14.68 1.30
CA LYS A 225 8.48 -13.33 0.73
C LYS A 225 9.64 -12.90 -0.16
N LEU A 226 10.87 -13.21 0.22
CA LEU A 226 12.06 -12.94 -0.60
C LEU A 226 11.99 -13.71 -1.93
N TYR A 227 11.59 -14.98 -1.91
CA TYR A 227 11.44 -15.80 -3.11
C TYR A 227 10.40 -15.21 -4.07
N ILE A 228 9.20 -14.90 -3.56
CA ILE A 228 8.13 -14.25 -4.34
C ILE A 228 8.61 -12.93 -4.92
N SER A 229 9.25 -12.10 -4.10
CA SER A 229 9.70 -10.78 -4.53
C SER A 229 10.80 -10.86 -5.58
N LEU A 230 11.72 -11.84 -5.47
CA LEU A 230 12.75 -12.09 -6.47
C LEU A 230 12.15 -12.57 -7.78
N LEU A 231 11.21 -13.52 -7.74
CA LEU A 231 10.54 -14.05 -8.93
C LEU A 231 9.74 -12.95 -9.65
N SER A 232 9.01 -12.14 -8.89
CA SER A 232 8.28 -10.96 -9.40
C SER A 232 9.23 -9.94 -10.03
N PHE A 233 10.38 -9.69 -9.41
CA PHE A 233 11.39 -8.77 -9.92
C PHE A 233 12.01 -9.26 -11.23
N ILE A 234 12.41 -10.54 -11.31
CA ILE A 234 12.98 -11.16 -12.52
C ILE A 234 11.98 -11.14 -13.67
N PHE A 235 10.71 -11.47 -13.40
CA PHE A 235 9.66 -11.39 -14.42
C PHE A 235 9.45 -9.95 -14.90
N SER A 236 9.31 -9.02 -13.95
CA SER A 236 9.05 -7.61 -14.27
C SER A 236 10.20 -6.98 -15.06
N ILE A 237 11.46 -7.18 -14.64
CA ILE A 237 12.60 -6.64 -15.37
C ILE A 237 12.72 -7.24 -16.78
N SER A 238 12.40 -8.53 -16.95
CA SER A 238 12.47 -9.20 -18.25
C SER A 238 11.47 -8.58 -19.24
N VAL A 239 10.23 -8.39 -18.83
CA VAL A 239 9.19 -7.78 -19.69
C VAL A 239 9.52 -6.31 -19.98
N PHE A 240 9.97 -5.56 -18.96
CA PHE A 240 10.38 -4.17 -19.11
C PHE A 240 11.49 -4.01 -20.15
N LEU A 241 12.54 -4.86 -20.09
CA LEU A 241 13.66 -4.80 -21.02
C LEU A 241 13.22 -5.11 -22.46
N VAL A 242 12.31 -6.07 -22.67
CA VAL A 242 11.74 -6.37 -24.00
C VAL A 242 10.97 -5.17 -24.55
N LEU A 243 10.06 -4.59 -23.74
CA LEU A 243 9.27 -3.41 -24.13
C LEU A 243 10.17 -2.20 -24.42
N TYR A 244 11.16 -1.95 -23.57
CA TYR A 244 12.13 -0.88 -23.74
C TYR A 244 12.94 -1.05 -25.02
N LYS A 245 13.42 -2.27 -25.32
CA LYS A 245 14.14 -2.58 -26.56
C LYS A 245 13.26 -2.34 -27.79
N LEU A 246 11.99 -2.75 -27.75
CA LEU A 246 11.03 -2.49 -28.83
C LEU A 246 10.76 -0.98 -29.00
N TYR A 247 10.60 -0.25 -27.91
CA TYR A 247 10.43 1.20 -27.92
C TYR A 247 11.63 1.91 -28.58
N VAL A 248 12.86 1.59 -28.17
CA VAL A 248 14.08 2.18 -28.75
C VAL A 248 14.19 1.86 -30.25
N ASN A 249 13.93 0.60 -30.64
CA ASN A 249 13.96 0.18 -32.04
C ASN A 249 12.93 0.91 -32.90
N LYS A 250 11.70 1.09 -32.41
CA LYS A 250 10.63 1.79 -33.15
C LYS A 250 10.84 3.30 -33.21
N LYS A 251 11.37 3.89 -32.14
CA LYS A 251 11.80 5.29 -32.09
C LYS A 251 12.91 5.58 -33.09
N SER A 252 13.91 4.70 -33.19
CA SER A 252 14.98 4.82 -34.19
C SER A 252 14.45 4.83 -35.63
N LYS A 253 13.38 4.07 -35.89
CA LYS A 253 12.71 3.98 -37.20
C LYS A 253 11.63 5.06 -37.44
N ASN A 254 11.44 6.03 -36.54
CA ASN A 254 10.38 7.06 -36.60
C ASN A 254 8.98 6.50 -36.94
N SER A 255 8.67 5.32 -36.43
CA SER A 255 7.43 4.61 -36.73
C SER A 255 6.27 5.16 -35.89
N PRO A 256 5.03 5.23 -36.43
CA PRO A 256 3.85 5.68 -35.68
C PRO A 256 3.58 4.84 -34.42
N TYR A 257 3.98 3.56 -34.41
CA TYR A 257 3.85 2.66 -33.25
C TYR A 257 4.71 3.05 -32.03
N THR A 258 5.59 4.06 -32.16
CA THR A 258 6.42 4.55 -31.05
C THR A 258 5.57 5.04 -29.86
N ILE A 259 4.38 5.59 -30.13
CA ILE A 259 3.47 6.09 -29.08
C ILE A 259 2.95 4.91 -28.22
N ILE A 260 2.53 3.82 -28.87
CA ILE A 260 2.01 2.62 -28.19
C ILE A 260 3.07 2.01 -27.27
N PHE A 261 4.27 1.74 -27.80
CA PHE A 261 5.35 1.17 -26.99
C PHE A 261 5.86 2.13 -25.92
N SER A 262 5.74 3.45 -26.10
CA SER A 262 6.10 4.42 -25.06
C SER A 262 5.14 4.38 -23.86
N VAL A 263 3.84 4.24 -24.11
CA VAL A 263 2.83 4.10 -23.04
C VAL A 263 2.97 2.76 -22.34
N ALA A 264 3.18 1.67 -23.10
CA ALA A 264 3.39 0.34 -22.52
C ALA A 264 4.67 0.28 -21.67
N THR A 265 5.78 0.84 -22.16
CA THR A 265 7.05 0.91 -21.39
C THR A 265 6.89 1.77 -20.15
N PHE A 266 6.14 2.87 -20.21
CA PHE A 266 5.88 3.72 -19.05
C PHE A 266 5.02 3.01 -17.99
N ALA A 267 3.91 2.37 -18.40
CA ALA A 267 3.05 1.58 -17.51
C ALA A 267 3.84 0.48 -16.80
N TYR A 268 4.64 -0.27 -17.55
CA TYR A 268 5.45 -1.36 -16.99
C TYR A 268 6.62 -0.83 -16.14
N GLY A 269 7.15 0.35 -16.46
CA GLY A 269 8.15 1.03 -15.64
C GLY A 269 7.62 1.43 -14.27
N LEU A 270 6.34 1.84 -14.17
CA LEU A 270 5.68 2.10 -12.88
C LEU A 270 5.54 0.81 -12.06
N MET A 271 5.15 -0.30 -12.69
CA MET A 271 5.09 -1.60 -12.02
C MET A 271 6.46 -2.09 -11.53
N LEU A 272 7.49 -1.94 -12.36
CA LEU A 272 8.86 -2.28 -11.97
C LEU A 272 9.31 -1.47 -10.76
N LEU A 273 8.96 -0.18 -10.70
CA LEU A 273 9.23 0.67 -9.55
C LEU A 273 8.53 0.14 -8.29
N GLU A 274 7.24 -0.18 -8.36
CA GLU A 274 6.47 -0.74 -7.25
C GLU A 274 7.10 -2.04 -6.71
N VAL A 275 7.38 -3.01 -7.59
CA VAL A 275 8.01 -4.29 -7.21
C VAL A 275 9.41 -4.07 -6.62
N THR A 276 10.17 -3.11 -7.14
CA THR A 276 11.50 -2.76 -6.60
C THR A 276 11.40 -2.21 -5.18
N LEU A 277 10.42 -1.34 -4.90
CA LEU A 277 10.19 -0.80 -3.57
C LEU A 277 9.81 -1.91 -2.57
N LEU A 278 8.95 -2.84 -2.98
CA LEU A 278 8.59 -4.01 -2.16
C LEU A 278 9.82 -4.87 -1.86
N PHE A 279 10.63 -5.18 -2.88
CA PHE A 279 11.85 -5.98 -2.75
C PHE A 279 12.86 -5.34 -1.78
N ILE A 280 13.09 -4.03 -1.90
CA ILE A 280 13.96 -3.28 -0.97
C ILE A 280 13.41 -3.36 0.46
N SER A 281 12.09 -3.25 0.64
CA SER A 281 11.46 -3.35 1.96
C SER A 281 11.68 -4.71 2.64
N TYR A 282 11.76 -5.80 1.86
CA TYR A 282 11.94 -7.15 2.37
C TYR A 282 13.40 -7.52 2.61
N ILE A 283 14.33 -7.03 1.77
CA ILE A 283 15.78 -7.23 1.96
C ILE A 283 16.31 -6.44 3.16
N THR A 284 15.70 -5.30 3.50
CA THR A 284 16.17 -4.46 4.59
C THR A 284 16.00 -5.18 5.94
N PRO A 285 17.10 -5.51 6.65
CA PRO A 285 17.02 -6.15 7.97
C PRO A 285 16.18 -5.31 8.94
N GLY A 286 15.48 -5.98 9.86
CA GLY A 286 14.65 -5.31 10.89
C GLY A 286 15.43 -4.23 11.67
N THR A 287 16.72 -4.45 11.90
CA THR A 287 17.63 -3.48 12.54
C THR A 287 17.79 -2.18 11.75
N ILE A 288 17.86 -2.23 10.41
CA ILE A 288 17.94 -1.02 9.58
C ILE A 288 16.59 -0.28 9.59
N LYS A 289 15.46 -1.00 9.60
CA LYS A 289 14.13 -0.36 9.73
C LYS A 289 13.98 0.36 11.06
N GLN A 290 14.47 -0.25 12.14
CA GLN A 290 14.42 0.33 13.47
C GLN A 290 15.34 1.55 13.60
N LEU A 291 16.57 1.49 13.05
CA LEU A 291 17.49 2.63 12.93
C LEU A 291 16.90 3.77 12.10
N ILE A 292 16.24 3.46 10.98
CA ILE A 292 15.56 4.45 10.15
C ILE A 292 14.39 5.06 10.92
N TYR A 293 13.57 4.26 11.59
CA TYR A 293 12.44 4.74 12.39
C TYR A 293 12.91 5.65 13.53
N GLU A 294 13.91 5.23 14.30
CA GLU A 294 14.52 6.04 15.36
C GLU A 294 15.15 7.32 14.81
N PHE A 295 15.81 7.25 13.65
CA PHE A 295 16.31 8.42 12.93
C PHE A 295 15.16 9.39 12.58
N PHE A 296 14.07 8.92 11.96
CA PHE A 296 12.93 9.76 11.61
C PHE A 296 12.18 10.32 12.83
N VAL A 297 12.10 9.58 13.94
CA VAL A 297 11.50 10.05 15.21
C VAL A 297 12.35 11.17 15.82
N ASN A 298 13.68 11.03 15.80
CA ASN A 298 14.60 12.06 16.28
C ASN A 298 14.61 13.32 15.37
N PHE A 299 14.24 13.16 14.09
CA PHE A 299 14.13 14.26 13.12
C PHE A 299 12.67 14.71 12.85
N LYS A 300 11.74 14.50 13.79
CA LYS A 300 10.35 15.01 13.75
C LYS A 300 10.18 16.45 13.21
N PRO A 301 10.98 17.46 13.61
CA PRO A 301 10.83 18.81 13.05
C PRO A 301 11.19 18.92 11.56
N ILE A 302 12.11 18.09 11.05
CA ILE A 302 12.47 18.05 9.63
C ILE A 302 11.34 17.39 8.81
N MET A 303 10.66 16.38 9.35
CA MET A 303 9.48 15.76 8.73
C MET A 303 8.37 16.78 8.44
N TYR A 304 8.05 17.67 9.40
CA TYR A 304 7.09 18.76 9.17
C TYR A 304 7.55 19.71 8.08
N LEU A 305 8.84 20.07 8.06
CA LEU A 305 9.41 20.97 7.07
C LEU A 305 9.42 20.35 5.66
N VAL A 306 9.72 19.06 5.55
CA VAL A 306 9.61 18.29 4.30
C VAL A 306 8.15 18.23 3.86
N GLN A 307 7.18 17.99 4.75
CA GLN A 307 5.76 17.95 4.38
C GLN A 307 5.26 19.26 3.76
N PHE A 308 5.74 20.43 4.23
CA PHE A 308 5.38 21.73 3.67
C PHE A 308 6.18 22.11 2.43
N LEU A 309 7.47 21.75 2.35
CA LEU A 309 8.32 22.05 1.18
C LEU A 309 8.15 21.07 0.02
N TRP A 310 7.70 19.85 0.29
CA TRP A 310 7.56 18.78 -0.71
C TRP A 310 6.62 19.15 -1.86
N PRO A 311 5.42 19.73 -1.63
CA PRO A 311 4.57 20.21 -2.71
C PRO A 311 5.24 21.30 -3.58
N ILE A 312 5.97 22.23 -2.95
CA ILE A 312 6.68 23.31 -3.66
C ILE A 312 7.78 22.73 -4.55
N LEU A 313 8.52 21.75 -4.03
CA LEU A 313 9.61 21.08 -4.74
C LEU A 313 9.07 20.26 -5.92
N ILE A 314 7.95 19.54 -5.74
CA ILE A 314 7.23 18.85 -6.83
C ILE A 314 6.81 19.85 -7.90
N VAL A 315 6.12 20.93 -7.53
CA VAL A 315 5.66 21.94 -8.50
C VAL A 315 6.84 22.57 -9.24
N SER A 316 7.96 22.85 -8.56
CA SER A 316 9.17 23.36 -9.18
C SER A 316 9.77 22.37 -10.18
N ILE A 317 9.94 21.11 -9.81
CA ILE A 317 10.54 20.08 -10.67
C ILE A 317 9.66 19.80 -11.89
N PHE A 318 8.38 19.52 -11.67
CA PHE A 318 7.44 19.21 -12.76
C PHE A 318 7.16 20.44 -13.62
N GLY A 319 7.03 21.62 -13.00
CA GLY A 319 6.90 22.89 -13.71
C GLY A 319 8.13 23.19 -14.58
N PHE A 320 9.33 22.98 -14.06
CA PHE A 320 10.57 23.14 -14.82
C PHE A 320 10.71 22.14 -15.98
N LEU A 321 10.32 20.87 -15.74
CA LEU A 321 10.28 19.84 -16.78
C LEU A 321 9.31 20.19 -17.91
N ILE A 322 8.09 20.61 -17.57
CA ILE A 322 7.09 21.07 -18.53
C ILE A 322 7.61 22.28 -19.29
N TYR A 323 8.17 23.28 -18.58
CA TYR A 323 8.78 24.46 -19.20
C TYR A 323 9.89 24.07 -20.21
N LYS A 324 10.78 23.15 -19.83
CA LYS A 324 11.88 22.71 -20.69
C LYS A 324 11.38 21.97 -21.93
N ILE A 325 10.35 21.14 -21.78
CA ILE A 325 9.70 20.43 -22.89
C ILE A 325 8.99 21.42 -23.81
N GLN A 326 8.20 22.34 -23.27
CA GLN A 326 7.50 23.38 -24.03
C GLN A 326 8.51 24.28 -24.77
N LYS A 327 9.56 24.76 -24.11
CA LYS A 327 10.61 25.59 -24.73
C LYS A 327 11.32 24.86 -25.88
N ARG A 328 11.52 23.55 -25.77
CA ARG A 328 12.16 22.75 -26.84
C ARG A 328 11.25 22.56 -28.06
N ILE A 329 9.95 22.39 -27.83
CA ILE A 329 8.96 22.12 -28.89
C ILE A 329 8.47 23.42 -29.55
N TYR A 330 8.29 24.50 -28.77
CA TYR A 330 7.66 25.75 -29.20
C TYR A 330 8.63 26.90 -29.47
N SER A 331 9.95 26.69 -29.47
CA SER A 331 10.86 27.77 -29.85
C SER A 331 10.58 28.18 -31.31
N LYS A 332 10.27 29.47 -31.52
CA LYS A 332 9.91 30.04 -32.82
C LYS A 332 10.92 29.66 -33.92
N GLU A 333 12.21 29.56 -33.57
CA GLU A 333 13.27 29.13 -34.47
C GLU A 333 13.17 27.67 -34.93
N ASN A 334 12.79 26.74 -34.04
CA ASN A 334 12.65 25.33 -34.41
C ASN A 334 11.38 25.09 -35.23
N ILE A 335 10.32 25.84 -34.93
CA ILE A 335 9.09 25.85 -35.70
C ILE A 335 9.37 26.39 -37.12
N LEU A 336 10.05 27.53 -37.24
CA LEU A 336 10.36 28.15 -38.52
C LEU A 336 11.32 27.29 -39.36
N LYS A 337 12.35 26.69 -38.74
CA LYS A 337 13.24 25.72 -39.42
C LYS A 337 12.47 24.54 -39.98
N ARG A 338 11.48 24.02 -39.24
CA ARG A 338 10.64 22.91 -39.69
C ARG A 338 9.75 23.32 -40.87
N PHE A 339 9.09 24.48 -40.79
CA PHE A 339 8.26 24.97 -41.89
C PHE A 339 9.06 25.28 -43.17
N VAL A 340 10.25 25.88 -43.05
CA VAL A 340 11.11 26.16 -44.21
C VAL A 340 11.69 24.87 -44.79
N SER A 341 12.10 23.90 -43.96
CA SER A 341 12.55 22.58 -44.42
C SER A 341 11.44 21.81 -45.14
N ASP A 342 10.19 21.96 -44.68
CA ASP A 342 9.03 21.26 -45.22
C ASP A 342 8.35 22.04 -46.37
N LYS A 343 8.96 23.13 -46.88
CA LYS A 343 8.43 24.05 -47.92
C LYS A 343 7.01 24.55 -47.62
N LYS A 344 6.78 25.03 -46.41
CA LYS A 344 5.47 25.47 -45.92
C LYS A 344 5.48 26.92 -45.47
N CYS A 345 4.33 27.58 -45.63
CA CYS A 345 4.14 28.94 -45.14
C CYS A 345 4.16 28.95 -43.61
N PRO A 346 4.95 29.82 -42.96
CA PRO A 346 4.99 29.90 -41.49
C PRO A 346 3.70 30.48 -40.88
N ASN A 347 2.88 31.18 -41.67
CA ASN A 347 1.63 31.79 -41.20
C ASN A 347 0.42 30.85 -41.34
N CYS A 348 0.22 30.23 -42.51
CA CYS A 348 -0.95 29.37 -42.77
C CYS A 348 -0.66 27.86 -42.80
N GLY A 349 0.60 27.43 -42.77
CA GLY A 349 0.99 26.01 -42.71
C GLY A 349 0.85 25.23 -44.02
N ASN A 350 0.35 25.85 -45.09
CA ASN A 350 0.18 25.24 -46.41
C ASN A 350 1.51 25.13 -47.16
N SER A 351 1.63 24.15 -48.04
CA SER A 351 2.79 23.99 -48.92
C SER A 351 2.90 25.19 -49.86
N VAL A 352 4.08 25.79 -49.94
CA VAL A 352 4.36 26.97 -50.74
C VAL A 352 5.64 26.79 -51.52
N ASP A 353 5.69 27.42 -52.69
CA ASP A 353 6.91 27.53 -53.46
C ASP A 353 7.85 28.54 -52.77
N THR A 354 8.94 28.03 -52.19
CA THR A 354 9.93 28.83 -51.47
C THR A 354 10.77 29.73 -52.37
N THR A 355 10.58 29.68 -53.70
CA THR A 355 11.23 30.57 -54.66
C THR A 355 10.42 31.86 -54.90
N LYS A 356 9.15 31.90 -54.49
CA LYS A 356 8.26 33.06 -54.67
C LYS A 356 8.22 33.92 -53.40
N PRO A 357 8.10 35.26 -53.53
CA PRO A 357 8.16 36.16 -52.39
C PRO A 357 6.92 36.13 -51.49
N PHE A 358 5.75 35.72 -52.00
CA PHE A 358 4.49 35.71 -51.25
C PHE A 358 3.80 34.35 -51.28
N CYS A 359 3.09 34.02 -50.21
CA CYS A 359 2.20 32.85 -50.16
C CYS A 359 0.93 33.13 -50.98
N PRO A 360 0.54 32.24 -51.92
CA PRO A 360 -0.66 32.44 -52.74
C PRO A 360 -1.97 32.28 -51.96
N LEU A 361 -1.93 31.74 -50.73
CA LEU A 361 -3.14 31.40 -49.96
C LEU A 361 -3.43 32.38 -48.80
N CYS A 362 -2.40 33.04 -48.27
CA CYS A 362 -2.56 33.95 -47.11
C CYS A 362 -1.83 35.29 -47.29
N SER A 363 -1.27 35.54 -48.48
CA SER A 363 -0.54 36.76 -48.83
C SER A 363 0.66 37.08 -47.92
N HIS A 364 1.11 36.12 -47.10
CA HIS A 364 2.24 36.30 -46.21
C HIS A 364 3.56 36.32 -47.00
N GLU A 365 4.43 37.28 -46.68
CA GLU A 365 5.75 37.43 -47.28
C GLU A 365 6.71 36.33 -46.77
N ILE A 366 7.25 35.52 -47.69
CA ILE A 366 8.14 34.39 -47.41
C ILE A 366 9.61 34.77 -47.64
N LEU A 367 9.88 35.63 -48.63
CA LEU A 367 11.23 36.09 -48.97
C LEU A 367 11.36 37.59 -48.76
N VAL A 368 12.45 38.02 -48.14
CA VAL A 368 12.82 39.42 -47.94
C VAL A 368 14.14 39.72 -48.65
N LYS A 369 14.36 40.96 -49.04
CA LYS A 369 15.66 41.38 -49.60
C LYS A 369 16.69 41.49 -48.48
N CYS A 370 17.86 40.88 -48.69
CA CYS A 370 18.97 41.02 -47.75
C CYS A 370 19.55 42.43 -47.80
N HIS A 371 19.66 43.11 -46.66
CA HIS A 371 20.29 44.43 -46.57
C HIS A 371 21.76 44.47 -47.02
N ASN A 372 22.45 43.32 -47.00
CA ASN A 372 23.89 43.27 -47.29
C ASN A 372 24.23 42.83 -48.73
N CYS A 373 23.43 41.97 -49.36
CA CYS A 373 23.68 41.52 -50.74
C CYS A 373 22.53 41.80 -51.70
N GLN A 374 21.44 42.42 -51.22
CA GLN A 374 20.21 42.76 -51.94
C GLN A 374 19.44 41.58 -52.57
N ASN A 375 19.99 40.36 -52.51
CA ASN A 375 19.32 39.15 -52.97
C ASN A 375 18.20 38.70 -52.01
N LEU A 376 17.20 38.01 -52.56
CA LEU A 376 16.10 37.44 -51.80
C LEU A 376 16.59 36.32 -50.88
N THR A 377 16.12 36.33 -49.64
CA THR A 377 16.43 35.34 -48.60
C THR A 377 15.19 35.08 -47.74
N THR A 378 15.09 33.90 -47.13
CA THR A 378 13.92 33.51 -46.34
C THR A 378 13.74 34.41 -45.11
N LYS A 379 12.51 34.94 -44.93
CA LYS A 379 12.13 35.79 -43.80
C LYS A 379 12.23 35.01 -42.47
N GLY A 380 12.78 35.65 -41.44
CA GLY A 380 12.88 35.09 -40.08
C GLY A 380 14.05 34.13 -39.82
N MET A 381 14.87 33.81 -40.84
CA MET A 381 16.10 33.04 -40.65
C MET A 381 17.21 33.91 -40.04
N PRO A 382 18.11 33.35 -39.21
CA PRO A 382 19.17 34.13 -38.56
C PRO A 382 20.28 34.60 -39.53
N TYR A 383 20.44 33.94 -40.68
CA TYR A 383 21.49 34.22 -41.66
C TYR A 383 20.92 34.22 -43.09
N CYS A 384 21.53 35.01 -43.97
CA CYS A 384 21.17 35.05 -45.39
C CYS A 384 21.64 33.77 -46.11
N SER A 385 20.76 33.18 -46.93
CA SER A 385 21.09 31.99 -47.73
C SER A 385 22.16 32.23 -48.79
N ASN A 386 22.32 33.47 -49.25
CA ASN A 386 23.17 33.80 -50.40
C ASN A 386 24.53 34.40 -49.99
N CYS A 387 24.59 35.17 -48.90
CA CYS A 387 25.84 35.80 -48.44
C CYS A 387 26.29 35.38 -47.04
N GLY A 388 25.52 34.55 -46.33
CA GLY A 388 25.87 34.05 -44.99
C GLY A 388 25.87 35.10 -43.88
N LYS A 389 25.68 36.39 -44.18
CA LYS A 389 25.66 37.45 -43.16
C LYS A 389 24.36 37.40 -42.34
N LYS A 390 24.48 37.80 -41.07
CA LYS A 390 23.37 37.82 -40.10
C LYS A 390 22.28 38.80 -40.58
N LEU A 391 21.04 38.35 -40.63
CA LEU A 391 19.90 39.22 -40.96
C LEU A 391 19.51 40.02 -39.71
N LYS A 392 19.21 41.31 -39.87
CA LYS A 392 18.61 42.11 -38.78
C LYS A 392 17.25 41.50 -38.47
N ARG A 393 17.01 41.14 -37.21
CA ARG A 393 15.70 40.71 -36.74
C ARG A 393 14.82 41.96 -36.70
N GLU A 394 13.76 41.99 -37.51
CA GLU A 394 12.65 42.90 -37.26
C GLU A 394 11.94 42.39 -36.01
N GLU A 395 12.15 43.09 -34.90
CA GLU A 395 11.36 42.91 -33.68
C GLU A 395 10.00 43.54 -33.92
N ASN A 396 9.01 42.71 -34.24
CA ASN A 396 7.60 43.01 -34.04
C ASN A 396 7.08 42.16 -32.87
#